data_AF-A0A971N795-F1
#
_entry.id   AF-A0A971N795-F1
#
_cell.length_a   1.000
_cell.length_b   1.000
_cell.length_c   1.000
_cell.angle_alpha   90.00
_cell.angle_beta   90.00
_cell.angle_gamma   90.00
#
_symmetry.space_group_name_H-M   'P 1'
#
loop_
_entity.id
_entity.type
_entity.pdbx_description
1 polymer ?
#
loop_
_entity_poly.entity_id
_entity_poly.type
_entity_poly.pdbx_seq_one_letter_code
_entity_poly.pdbx_strand_id
1 'polypeptide(L)' 'MRTRNFGLILLLLSFAVFFKHQDLLRRGWLIYWPLFPLAAGILSIVEYLDARENGFLWLGCFLTGVGVISSFLV' A
#
# COMPACT_ATOMS: atom_id res chain seq x y z
N MET A 1 -30.22 -0.70 12.90
CA MET A 1 -29.59 0.65 12.88
C MET A 1 -28.37 0.80 13.81
N ARG A 2 -28.20 0.00 14.88
CA ARG A 2 -27.10 0.16 15.87
C ARG A 2 -25.69 -0.15 15.35
N THR A 3 -25.56 -1.01 14.34
CA THR A 3 -24.29 -1.42 13.72
C THR A 3 -23.74 -0.43 12.69
N ARG A 4 -24.57 0.46 12.12
CA ARG A 4 -24.15 1.37 11.04
C ARG A 4 -23.17 2.45 11.51
N ASN A 5 -23.26 2.83 12.79
CA ASN A 5 -22.40 3.87 13.37
C ASN A 5 -21.12 3.30 13.98
N PHE A 6 -21.06 1.99 14.22
CA PHE A 6 -19.90 1.36 14.86
C PHE A 6 -18.67 1.42 13.96
N GLY A 7 -18.85 1.23 12.65
CA GLY A 7 -17.79 1.41 11.67
C GLY A 7 -17.25 2.85 11.63
N LEU A 8 -18.13 3.86 11.71
CA LEU A 8 -17.72 5.27 11.76
C LEU A 8 -16.97 5.61 13.04
N ILE A 9 -17.39 5.07 14.18
CA ILE A 9 -16.72 5.27 15.47
C ILE A 9 -15.32 4.62 15.45
N LEU A 10 -15.21 3.40 14.94
CA LEU A 10 -13.90 2.73 14.75
C LEU A 10 -13.00 3.53 13.81
N LEU A 11 -13.55 4.04 12.71
CA LEU A 11 -12.81 4.84 11.74
C LEU A 11 -12.27 6.13 12.38
N LEU A 12 -13.11 6.85 13.13
CA LEU A 12 -12.71 8.04 13.89
C LEU A 12 -11.63 7.72 14.93
N LEU A 13 -11.76 6.59 15.64
CA LEU A 13 -10.78 6.15 16.62
C LEU A 13 -9.43 5.83 15.95
N SER A 14 -9.45 5.14 14.81
CA SER A 14 -8.27 4.86 14.00
C SER A 14 -7.58 6.14 13.52
N PHE A 15 -8.34 7.14 13.06
CA PHE A 15 -7.78 8.45 12.71
C PHE A 15 -7.18 9.17 13.93
N ALA A 16 -7.85 9.15 15.08
CA ALA A 16 -7.33 9.77 16.30
C ALA A 16 -6.01 9.12 16.76
N VAL A 17 -5.92 7.79 16.70
CA VAL A 17 -4.70 7.04 16.98
C VAL A 17 -3.61 7.36 15.95
N PHE A 18 -3.98 7.44 14.67
CA PHE A 18 -3.08 7.82 13.57
C PHE A 18 -2.43 9.19 13.78
N PHE A 19 -3.23 10.22 14.13
CA PHE A 19 -2.71 11.56 14.39
C PHE A 19 -1.85 11.64 15.65
N LYS A 20 -2.21 10.91 16.71
CA LYS A 20 -1.47 10.92 17.98
C LYS A 20 -0.12 10.19 17.90
N HIS A 21 -0.02 9.18 17.05
CA HIS A 21 1.14 8.30 16.97
C HIS A 21 1.80 8.29 15.59
N GLN A 22 1.95 9.46 14.96
CA GLN A 22 2.66 9.59 13.69
C GLN A 22 4.12 9.09 13.78
N ASP A 23 4.75 9.18 14.94
CA ASP A 23 6.09 8.63 15.19
C ASP A 23 6.16 7.11 15.05
N LEU A 24 5.10 6.37 15.40
CA LEU A 24 5.06 4.90 15.25
C LEU A 24 5.02 4.51 13.77
N LEU A 25 4.29 5.28 12.95
CA LEU A 25 4.30 5.11 11.50
C LEU A 25 5.65 5.44 10.90
N ARG A 26 6.27 6.55 11.35
CA ARG A 26 7.57 7.01 10.86
C ARG A 26 8.70 6.04 11.16
N ARG A 27 8.67 5.38 12.33
CA ARG A 27 9.68 4.40 12.75
C ARG A 27 9.39 2.96 12.32
N GLY A 28 8.12 2.62 12.13
CA GLY A 28 7.71 1.26 11.77
C GLY A 28 7.41 1.12 10.29
N TRP A 29 6.24 1.60 9.86
CA TRP A 29 5.68 1.26 8.55
C TRP A 29 6.29 2.04 7.38
N LEU A 30 6.74 3.28 7.59
CA LEU A 30 7.29 4.12 6.52
C LEU A 30 8.59 3.57 5.93
N ILE A 31 9.36 2.82 6.72
CA ILE A 31 10.60 2.17 6.27
C ILE A 31 10.27 1.01 5.31
N TYR A 32 9.19 0.27 5.61
CA TYR A 32 8.76 -0.89 4.82
C TYR A 32 7.73 -0.54 3.75
N TRP A 33 7.21 0.68 3.73
CA TRP A 33 6.26 1.18 2.73
C TRP A 33 6.66 0.85 1.28
N PRO A 34 7.94 0.98 0.85
CA PRO A 34 8.35 0.67 -0.52
C PRO A 34 8.11 -0.79 -0.93
N LEU A 35 8.05 -1.72 0.03
CA LEU A 35 7.77 -3.14 -0.24
C LEU A 35 6.35 -3.35 -0.75
N PHE A 36 5.41 -2.47 -0.41
CA PHE A 36 4.01 -2.60 -0.81
C PHE A 36 3.80 -2.42 -2.33
N PRO A 37 4.18 -1.29 -2.96
CA PRO A 37 4.09 -1.15 -4.41
C PRO A 37 5.02 -2.14 -5.14
N LEU A 38 6.15 -2.52 -4.55
CA LEU A 38 7.05 -3.52 -5.11
C LEU A 38 6.38 -4.91 -5.20
N ALA A 39 5.81 -5.40 -4.09
CA ALA A 39 5.13 -6.69 -4.05
C ALA A 39 3.88 -6.69 -4.95
N ALA A 40 3.08 -5.61 -4.91
CA ALA A 40 1.92 -5.47 -5.79
C ALA A 40 2.32 -5.47 -7.28
N GLY A 41 3.42 -4.80 -7.62
CA GLY A 41 3.95 -4.77 -8.97
C GLY A 41 4.44 -6.14 -9.44
N ILE A 42 5.21 -6.86 -8.60
CA ILE A 42 5.70 -8.21 -8.91
C ILE A 42 4.53 -9.17 -9.10
N LEU A 43 3.55 -9.17 -8.20
CA LEU A 43 2.37 -10.02 -8.31
C LEU A 43 1.58 -9.72 -9.60
N SER A 44 1.37 -8.44 -9.90
CA SER A 44 0.69 -8.03 -11.14
C SER A 44 1.47 -8.44 -12.40
N ILE A 45 2.81 -8.45 -12.36
CA ILE A 45 3.59 -8.95 -13.49
C ILE A 45 3.41 -10.45 -13.61
N VAL A 46 3.60 -11.21 -12.52
CA VAL A 46 3.52 -12.68 -12.52
C VAL A 46 2.15 -13.17 -12.98
N GLU A 47 1.07 -12.56 -12.49
CA GLU A 47 -0.30 -13.00 -12.77
C GLU A 47 -0.74 -12.67 -14.20
N TYR A 48 -0.31 -11.52 -14.75
CA TYR A 48 -0.75 -11.05 -16.06
C TYR A 48 0.28 -11.29 -17.18
N LEU A 49 1.43 -11.90 -16.88
CA LEU A 49 2.44 -12.29 -17.88
C LEU A 49 1.86 -13.31 -18.86
N ASP A 50 1.18 -14.32 -18.33
CA ASP A 50 0.60 -15.41 -19.11
C ASP A 50 -0.66 -14.96 -19.86
N ALA A 51 -1.45 -14.07 -19.25
CA ALA A 51 -2.65 -13.50 -19.85
C ALA A 51 -2.36 -12.51 -20.99
N ARG A 52 -1.10 -12.05 -21.15
CA ARG A 52 -0.66 -11.03 -22.12
C ARG A 52 -1.48 -9.74 -22.09
N GLU A 53 -2.08 -9.41 -20.94
CA GLU A 53 -2.83 -8.18 -20.77
C GLU A 53 -1.85 -7.02 -20.55
N ASN A 54 -1.43 -6.42 -21.67
CA ASN A 54 -0.40 -5.38 -21.70
C ASN A 54 -0.66 -4.23 -20.71
N GLY A 55 -1.93 -3.85 -20.48
CA GLY A 55 -2.28 -2.79 -19.53
C GLY A 55 -1.85 -3.09 -18.09
N PHE A 56 -2.14 -4.30 -17.60
CA PHE A 56 -1.76 -4.72 -16.26
C PHE A 56 -0.27 -5.01 -16.13
N LEU A 57 0.39 -5.42 -17.22
CA LEU A 57 1.84 -5.55 -17.25
C LEU A 57 2.55 -4.20 -17.12
N TRP A 58 2.09 -3.18 -17.84
CA TRP A 58 2.62 -1.82 -17.68
C TRP A 58 2.37 -1.28 -16.28
N LEU A 59 1.19 -1.52 -15.70
CA LEU A 59 0.88 -1.15 -14.32
C LEU A 59 1.81 -1.86 -13.33
N GLY A 60 2.03 -3.17 -13.52
CA GLY A 60 2.93 -3.96 -12.69
C GLY A 60 4.38 -3.49 -12.76
N CYS A 61 4.89 -3.21 -13.97
CA CYS A 61 6.22 -2.62 -14.18
C CYS A 61 6.35 -1.24 -13.52
N PHE A 62 5.33 -0.39 -13.65
CA PHE A 62 5.31 0.93 -13.03
C PHE A 62 5.35 0.82 -11.50
N LEU A 63 4.47 0.00 -10.90
CA LEU A 63 4.41 -0.20 -9.46
C LEU A 63 5.72 -0.79 -8.90
N THR A 64 6.31 -1.76 -9.62
CA THR A 64 7.61 -2.33 -9.27
C THR A 64 8.69 -1.26 -9.31
N GLY A 65 8.73 -0.44 -10.37
CA GLY A 65 9.68 0.67 -10.51
C GLY A 65 9.54 1.72 -9.41
N VAL A 66 8.30 2.12 -9.08
CA VAL A 66 8.01 3.02 -7.95
C VAL A 66 8.47 2.41 -6.63
N GLY A 67 8.23 1.12 -6.41
CA GLY A 67 8.71 0.42 -5.21
C GLY A 67 10.23 0.37 -5.10
N VAL A 68 10.93 0.10 -6.20
CA VAL A 68 12.40 0.11 -6.24
C VAL A 68 12.94 1.51 -5.96
N ILE A 69 12.47 2.53 -6.68
CA ILE A 69 12.91 3.92 -6.48
C ILE A 69 12.62 4.38 -5.05
N SER A 70 11.44 4.09 -4.53
CA SER A 70 11.06 4.44 -3.17
C SER A 70 11.93 3.73 -2.12
N SER A 71 12.43 2.53 -2.41
CA SER A 71 13.34 1.80 -1.52
C SER A 71 14.73 2.44 -1.42
N PHE A 72 15.14 3.23 -2.42
CA PHE A 72 16.40 3.98 -2.39
C PHE A 72 16.27 5.36 -1.75
N LEU A 73 15.05 5.89 -1.63
CA LEU A 73 14.78 7.24 -1.11
C LEU A 73 14.40 7.25 0.38
N VAL A 74 14.07 6.09 0.94
CA VAL A 74 13.74 5.83 2.36
C VAL A 74 15.00 5.42 3.10
#